data_AF-A0A9P7G198-F1
#
_entry.id   AF-A0A9P7G198-F1
#
_cell.length_a   1.000
_cell.length_b   1.000
_cell.length_c   1.000
_cell.angle_alpha   90.00
_cell.angle_beta   90.00
_cell.angle_gamma   90.00
#
_symmetry.space_group_name_H-M   'P 1'
#
loop_
_entity.id
_entity.type
_entity.pdbx_description
1 polymer ?
#
loop_
_entity_poly.entity_id
_entity_poly.type
_entity_poly.pdbx_seq_one_letter_code
_entity_poly.pdbx_strand_id
1 'polypeptide(L)'
;MTSTKLGNDFLRVLKLDVLGNNWVIYKDCFLWSVNAHGLLDHLDGSAAEPVNPLPNCAQSPLSQANTLLDTKWKKEVKTWKQGEAIIKQQIAGTIPDSLFMKI
;
A
#
# COMPACT_ATOMS: atom_id res chain seq x y z
N MET A 1 -16.81 17.15 23.58
CA MET A 1 -16.83 16.11 22.53
C MET A 1 -15.47 15.46 22.49
N THR A 2 -15.33 14.31 23.15
CA THR A 2 -14.11 13.50 23.06
C THR A 2 -14.09 12.88 21.66
N SER A 3 -13.17 13.34 20.81
CA SER A 3 -12.87 12.68 19.54
C SER A 3 -12.33 11.30 19.87
N THR A 4 -13.22 10.29 19.86
CA THR A 4 -12.84 8.90 19.98
C THR A 4 -11.96 8.61 18.78
N LYS A 5 -10.66 8.45 19.01
CA LYS A 5 -9.68 8.11 17.99
C LYS A 5 -10.08 6.74 17.41
N LEU A 6 -10.91 6.75 16.36
CA LEU A 6 -11.44 5.59 15.64
C LEU A 6 -10.34 4.81 14.88
N GLY A 7 -9.07 4.99 15.25
CA GLY A 7 -7.98 4.98 14.30
C GLY A 7 -7.35 3.62 14.00
N ASN A 8 -7.34 2.67 14.94
CA ASN A 8 -6.52 1.46 14.77
C ASN A 8 -7.28 0.15 15.02
N ASP A 9 -8.26 0.10 15.91
CA ASP A 9 -8.93 -1.17 16.26
C ASP A 9 -10.01 -1.60 15.27
N PHE A 10 -10.60 -0.66 14.52
CA PHE A 10 -11.67 -0.95 13.55
C PHE A 10 -11.20 -1.64 12.26
N LEU A 11 -9.89 -1.70 12.05
CA LEU A 11 -9.27 -2.26 10.84
C LEU A 11 -8.56 -3.59 11.12
N ARG A 12 -8.81 -4.21 12.28
CA ARG A 12 -8.20 -5.48 12.64
C ARG A 12 -8.76 -6.59 11.75
N VAL A 13 -8.07 -6.85 10.65
CA VAL A 13 -8.39 -7.94 9.74
C VAL A 13 -8.23 -9.26 10.47
N LEU A 14 -9.20 -10.15 10.28
CA LEU A 14 -9.15 -11.52 10.78
C LEU A 14 -7.86 -12.20 10.29
N LYS A 15 -7.19 -12.99 11.12
CA LYS A 15 -6.03 -13.78 10.66
C LYS A 15 -6.50 -14.96 9.83
N LEU A 16 -5.74 -15.31 8.79
CA LEU A 16 -5.97 -16.52 8.01
C LEU A 16 -5.64 -17.74 8.89
N ASP A 17 -6.53 -18.72 8.90
CA ASP A 17 -6.29 -20.00 9.55
C ASP A 17 -5.22 -20.80 8.79
N VAL A 18 -4.37 -21.56 9.50
CA VAL A 18 -3.27 -22.32 8.88
C VAL A 18 -3.78 -23.36 7.89
N LEU A 19 -4.99 -23.91 8.12
CA LEU A 19 -5.63 -24.86 7.20
C LEU A 19 -6.47 -24.14 6.11
N GLY A 20 -6.57 -22.82 6.17
CA GLY A 20 -7.35 -22.02 5.22
C GLY A 20 -8.86 -22.11 5.39
N ASN A 21 -9.35 -22.68 6.50
CA ASN A 21 -10.79 -22.94 6.72
C ASN A 21 -11.65 -21.68 6.68
N ASN A 22 -11.08 -20.53 7.04
CA ASN A 22 -11.76 -19.24 7.07
C ASN A 22 -11.44 -18.36 5.85
N TRP A 23 -10.89 -18.91 4.76
CA TRP A 23 -10.41 -18.15 3.60
C TRP A 23 -11.43 -17.16 3.04
N VAL A 24 -12.69 -17.57 2.86
CA VAL A 24 -13.75 -16.70 2.30
C VAL A 24 -13.96 -15.46 3.17
N ILE A 25 -14.11 -15.67 4.49
CA ILE A 25 -14.32 -14.59 5.45
C ILE A 25 -13.08 -13.70 5.54
N TYR A 26 -11.89 -14.30 5.59
CA TYR A 26 -10.62 -13.60 5.58
C TYR A 26 -10.52 -12.64 4.39
N LYS A 27 -10.79 -13.15 3.18
CA LYS A 27 -10.69 -12.40 1.93
C LYS A 27 -11.62 -11.20 1.93
N ASP A 28 -12.88 -11.37 2.32
CA ASP A 28 -13.87 -10.29 2.33
C ASP A 28 -13.49 -9.21 3.35
N CYS A 29 -13.12 -9.60 4.57
CA CYS A 29 -12.66 -8.66 5.60
C CYS A 29 -11.38 -7.91 5.18
N PHE A 30 -10.43 -8.62 4.56
CA PHE A 30 -9.20 -8.01 4.06
C PHE A 30 -9.52 -6.98 2.96
N LEU A 31 -10.39 -7.34 2.01
CA LEU A 31 -10.82 -6.45 0.93
C LEU A 31 -11.52 -5.19 1.47
N TRP A 32 -12.41 -5.33 2.44
CA TRP A 32 -13.07 -4.18 3.06
C TRP A 32 -12.10 -3.26 3.78
N SER A 33 -11.11 -3.83 4.49
CA SER A 33 -10.08 -3.04 5.16
C SER A 33 -9.23 -2.26 4.14
N VAL A 34 -8.76 -2.92 3.09
CA VAL A 34 -7.98 -2.27 2.02
C VAL A 34 -8.79 -1.16 1.33
N ASN A 35 -10.07 -1.44 1.03
CA ASN A 35 -10.96 -0.45 0.42
C ASN A 35 -11.22 0.75 1.36
N ALA A 36 -11.36 0.52 2.67
CA ALA A 36 -11.48 1.60 3.66
C ALA A 36 -10.24 2.49 3.74
N HIS A 37 -9.06 1.94 3.43
CA HIS A 37 -7.82 2.71 3.30
C HIS A 37 -7.68 3.43 1.94
N GLY A 38 -8.56 3.16 0.98
CA GLY A 38 -8.46 3.69 -0.38
C GLY A 38 -7.25 3.17 -1.15
N LEU A 39 -6.77 1.96 -0.83
CA LEU A 39 -5.57 1.33 -1.41
C LEU A 39 -5.91 0.07 -2.23
N LEU A 40 -7.15 -0.02 -2.72
CA LEU A 40 -7.61 -1.20 -3.47
C LEU A 40 -6.84 -1.38 -4.80
N ASP A 41 -6.48 -0.28 -5.42
CA ASP A 41 -5.67 -0.19 -6.63
C ASP A 41 -4.24 -0.74 -6.46
N HIS A 42 -3.70 -0.63 -5.24
CA HIS A 42 -2.43 -1.27 -4.87
C HIS A 42 -2.54 -2.77 -4.66
N LEU A 43 -3.73 -3.28 -4.30
CA LEU A 43 -3.94 -4.71 -4.10
C LEU A 43 -4.19 -5.44 -5.43
N ASP A 44 -4.95 -4.84 -6.34
CA ASP A 44 -5.24 -5.44 -7.66
C ASP A 44 -4.16 -5.14 -8.72
N GLY A 45 -3.19 -4.29 -8.40
CA GLY A 45 -2.08 -3.91 -9.27
C GLY A 45 -2.46 -2.87 -10.35
N SER A 46 -3.64 -2.26 -10.26
CA SER A 46 -4.05 -1.18 -11.16
C SER A 46 -3.36 0.15 -10.86
N ALA A 47 -2.81 0.33 -9.65
CA ALA A 47 -1.99 1.49 -9.28
C ALA A 47 -0.65 1.48 -10.01
N ALA A 48 -0.55 2.27 -11.08
CA ALA A 48 0.69 2.40 -11.85
C ALA A 48 1.78 3.17 -11.08
N GLU A 49 3.03 2.68 -11.14
CA GLU A 49 4.18 3.42 -10.62
C GLU A 49 4.35 4.75 -11.38
N PRO A 50 4.53 5.89 -10.69
CA PRO A 50 4.73 7.17 -11.35
C PRO A 50 5.98 7.18 -12.24
N VAL A 51 5.81 7.49 -13.52
CA VAL A 51 6.89 7.51 -14.52
C VAL A 51 7.81 8.70 -14.28
N ASN A 52 9.13 8.46 -14.33
CA ASN A 52 10.13 9.53 -14.19
C ASN A 52 9.99 10.54 -15.34
N PRO A 53 9.67 11.82 -15.07
CA PRO A 53 9.51 12.84 -16.11
C PRO A 53 10.83 13.29 -16.73
N LEU A 54 11.98 12.96 -16.11
CA LEU A 54 13.32 13.41 -16.51
C LEU A 54 14.31 12.24 -16.61
N PRO A 55 14.09 11.26 -17.52
CA PRO A 55 14.90 10.04 -17.59
C PRO A 55 16.38 10.29 -17.93
N ASN A 56 16.68 11.40 -18.61
CA ASN A 56 18.01 11.69 -19.18
C ASN A 56 18.78 12.80 -18.46
N CYS A 57 18.23 13.42 -17.40
CA CYS A 57 18.83 14.59 -16.75
C CYS A 57 19.67 14.27 -15.49
N ALA A 58 20.17 13.05 -15.35
CA ALA A 58 20.83 12.57 -14.13
C ALA A 58 22.11 13.34 -13.70
N GLN A 59 22.67 14.24 -14.54
CA GLN A 59 24.01 14.78 -14.36
C GLN A 59 24.18 16.29 -14.65
N SER A 60 23.10 17.05 -14.86
CA SER A 60 23.19 18.50 -15.09
C SER A 60 22.40 19.28 -14.04
N PRO A 61 22.79 20.53 -13.69
CA PRO A 61 21.97 21.38 -12.85
C PRO A 61 20.57 21.48 -13.47
N LEU A 62 19.56 21.01 -12.76
CA LEU A 62 18.18 21.07 -13.26
C LEU A 62 17.75 22.53 -13.33
N SER A 63 17.12 22.90 -14.45
CA SER A 63 16.41 24.18 -14.53
C SER A 63 15.35 24.27 -13.43
N GLN A 64 14.95 25.48 -13.06
CA GLN A 64 13.93 25.68 -12.03
C GLN A 64 12.62 24.92 -12.34
N ALA A 65 12.23 24.85 -13.62
CA ALA A 65 11.09 24.08 -14.08
C ALA A 65 11.29 22.56 -13.88
N ASN A 66 12.47 22.03 -14.18
CA ASN A 66 12.78 20.61 -14.00
C ASN A 66 12.85 20.21 -12.52
N THR A 67 13.33 21.10 -11.65
CA THR A 67 13.34 20.86 -10.19
C THR A 67 11.94 20.72 -9.62
N LEU A 68 10.97 21.50 -10.13
CA LEU A 68 9.57 21.38 -9.72
C LEU A 68 8.96 20.05 -10.16
N LEU A 69 9.23 19.62 -11.40
CA LEU A 69 8.79 18.32 -11.92
C LEU A 69 9.39 17.15 -11.12
N ASP A 70 10.69 17.18 -10.86
CA ASP A 70 11.38 16.16 -10.06
C ASP A 70 10.83 16.10 -8.62
N THR A 71 10.60 17.25 -7.99
CA THR A 71 10.03 17.31 -6.64
C THR A 71 8.61 16.74 -6.59
N LYS A 72 7.78 17.05 -7.59
CA LYS A 72 6.41 16.52 -7.70
C LYS A 72 6.44 15.00 -7.91
N TRP A 73 7.22 14.52 -8.87
CA TRP A 73 7.39 13.10 -9.14
C TRP A 73 7.88 12.32 -7.91
N LYS A 74 8.89 12.82 -7.18
CA LYS A 74 9.38 12.18 -5.95
C LYS A 74 8.31 12.05 -4.88
N LYS A 75 7.41 13.05 -4.75
CA LYS A 75 6.28 12.99 -3.82
C LYS A 75 5.27 11.93 -4.24
N GLU A 76 4.96 11.85 -5.53
CA GLU A 76 4.06 10.84 -6.10
C GLU A 76 4.62 9.42 -5.90
N VAL A 77 5.90 9.20 -6.25
CA VAL A 77 6.58 7.92 -6.03
C VAL A 77 6.61 7.54 -4.56
N LYS A 78 6.90 8.49 -3.66
CA LYS A 78 6.87 8.22 -2.21
C LYS A 78 5.49 7.75 -1.76
N THR A 79 4.43 8.41 -2.23
CA THR A 79 3.05 8.07 -1.88
C THR A 79 2.69 6.69 -2.41
N TRP A 80 3.00 6.40 -3.68
CA TRP A 80 2.78 5.09 -4.29
C TRP A 80 3.54 3.97 -3.54
N LYS A 81 4.82 4.16 -3.24
CA LYS A 81 5.62 3.21 -2.45
C LYS A 81 5.08 2.99 -1.04
N GLN A 82 4.49 4.02 -0.44
CA GLN A 82 3.85 3.90 0.86
C GLN A 82 2.58 3.03 0.79
N GLY A 83 1.75 3.22 -0.25
CA GLY A 83 0.59 2.35 -0.52
C GLY A 83 1.00 0.89 -0.66
N GLU A 84 1.99 0.62 -1.51
CA GLU A 84 2.60 -0.70 -1.70
C GLU A 84 3.06 -1.35 -0.38
N ALA A 85 3.77 -0.58 0.44
CA ALA A 85 4.31 -1.06 1.70
C ALA A 85 3.20 -1.36 2.72
N ILE A 86 2.16 -0.53 2.79
CA ILE A 86 1.02 -0.74 3.70
C ILE A 86 0.31 -2.04 3.35
N ILE A 87 0.00 -2.29 2.07
CA ILE A 87 -0.66 -3.52 1.64
C ILE A 87 0.19 -4.75 1.96
N LYS A 88 1.49 -4.72 1.61
CA LYS A 88 2.42 -5.83 1.91
C LYS A 88 2.51 -6.11 3.41
N GLN A 89 2.59 -5.06 4.22
CA GLN A 89 2.62 -5.18 5.68
C GLN A 89 1.32 -5.76 6.23
N GLN A 90 0.17 -5.36 5.68
CA GLN A 90 -1.13 -5.88 6.10
C GLN A 90 -1.25 -7.38 5.79
N ILE A 91 -0.84 -7.80 4.58
CA ILE A 91 -0.78 -9.23 4.19
C ILE A 91 0.12 -10.01 5.15
N ALA A 92 1.35 -9.52 5.38
CA ALA A 92 2.30 -10.17 6.27
C ALA A 92 1.81 -10.25 7.73
N GLY A 93 1.02 -9.28 8.19
CA GLY A 93 0.46 -9.27 9.54
C GLY A 93 -0.73 -10.21 9.76
N THR A 94 -1.40 -10.62 8.68
CA THR A 94 -2.65 -11.38 8.73
C THR A 94 -2.52 -12.83 8.27
N ILE A 95 -1.45 -13.16 7.54
CA ILE A 95 -1.10 -14.53 7.15
C ILE A 95 -0.15 -15.14 8.18
N PRO A 96 -0.40 -16.35 8.70
CA PRO A 96 0.56 -17.07 9.54
C PRO A 96 1.90 -17.33 8.84
N ASP A 97 3.01 -17.24 9.56
CA ASP A 97 4.36 -17.46 9.02
C ASP A 97 4.50 -18.80 8.26
N SER A 98 3.85 -19.86 8.75
CA SER A 98 3.86 -21.18 8.12
C SER A 98 3.22 -21.22 6.72
N LEU A 99 2.29 -20.30 6.45
CA LEU A 99 1.70 -20.09 5.14
C LEU A 99 2.51 -19.06 4.33
N PHE A 100 2.97 -17.98 4.97
CA PHE A 100 3.75 -16.95 4.31
C PHE A 100 5.05 -17.48 3.68
N MET A 101 5.72 -18.43 4.34
CA MET A 101 6.94 -19.07 3.82
C MET A 101 6.73 -19.97 2.59
N LYS A 102 5.48 -20.20 2.16
CA LYS A 102 5.15 -21.04 0.99
C LYS A 102 4.82 -20.23 -0.26
N ILE A 103 4.78 -18.91 -0.15
CA ILE A 103 4.47 -17.97 -1.24
C ILE A 103 5.78 -17.50 -1.87
#